data_AF-A0A0G2SWS6-F1
#
_entry.id   AF-A0A0G2SWS6-F1
#
_cell.length_a   1.000
_cell.length_b   1.000
_cell.length_c   1.000
_cell.angle_alpha   90.00
_cell.angle_beta   90.00
_cell.angle_gamma   90.00
#
_symmetry.space_group_name_H-M   'P 1'
#
loop_
_entity.id
_entity.type
_entity.pdbx_description
1 polymer ?
#
loop_
_entity_poly.entity_id
_entity_poly.type
_entity_poly.pdbx_seq_one_letter_code
_entity_poly.pdbx_strand_id
1 'polypeptide(L)'
;MWVGIAGSTINDSTEFMVALSVHDGVYTTDYSAVTIPYVVGEIDTTSKDIEKLVLKTLREFSDEHLCKFLGAGVTLSLLRECPNLCTRLWLDLDIVPIVFNIKPYHSDSATRPNIKHRISTTGSYVPSGADTPTAYIESAHKSAASLLVPTPNNVAGRLPILRTLDEQADSAARKSILYFGPNNNPRLSIGPRNQVTVDAAGKIHLLDDLDEYKKTLLFYRTWNAVVKLADELREKQIKIGFFSSTPQGDATCTHQIFVRPGRRRRMVCS
;
A
#
# COMPACT_ATOMS: atom_id res chain seq x y z
N MET A 1 -9.35 12.45 2.63
CA MET A 1 -9.84 11.06 2.49
C MET A 1 -8.68 10.13 2.21
N TRP A 2 -8.91 8.82 2.28
CA TRP A 2 -7.93 7.78 1.98
C TRP A 2 -8.54 6.79 1.01
N VAL A 3 -7.67 6.11 0.26
CA VAL A 3 -8.09 5.03 -0.64
C VAL A 3 -7.25 3.79 -0.40
N GLY A 4 -7.85 2.63 -0.57
CA GLY A 4 -7.18 1.35 -0.64
C GLY A 4 -7.31 0.78 -2.04
N ILE A 5 -6.20 0.29 -2.58
CA ILE A 5 -6.07 -0.17 -3.96
C ILE A 5 -5.53 -1.59 -3.92
N ALA A 6 -6.33 -2.54 -4.40
CA ALA A 6 -5.95 -3.94 -4.52
C ALA A 6 -6.08 -4.41 -5.96
N GLY A 7 -5.19 -5.30 -6.39
CA GLY A 7 -5.24 -5.87 -7.73
C GLY A 7 -4.84 -7.35 -7.73
N SER A 8 -5.48 -8.10 -8.63
CA SER A 8 -5.16 -9.50 -8.91
C SER A 8 -5.66 -9.89 -10.29
N THR A 9 -5.01 -10.88 -10.89
CA THR A 9 -5.52 -11.58 -12.08
C THR A 9 -6.75 -12.42 -11.73
N ILE A 10 -7.70 -12.49 -12.66
CA ILE A 10 -8.96 -13.24 -12.58
C ILE A 10 -9.12 -14.04 -13.90
N ASN A 11 -10.03 -15.03 -13.91
CA ASN A 11 -10.40 -15.81 -15.10
C ASN A 11 -9.19 -16.45 -15.79
N ASP A 12 -8.46 -17.30 -15.06
CA ASP A 12 -7.26 -17.99 -15.56
C ASP A 12 -6.20 -17.05 -16.16
N SER A 13 -6.01 -15.87 -15.56
CA SER A 13 -5.07 -14.84 -16.00
C SER A 13 -5.33 -14.29 -17.40
N THR A 14 -6.60 -14.14 -17.77
CA THR A 14 -7.03 -13.43 -18.98
C THR A 14 -7.46 -12.00 -18.69
N GLU A 15 -7.76 -11.71 -17.43
CA GLU A 15 -8.25 -10.41 -16.98
C GLU A 15 -7.52 -10.00 -15.70
N PHE A 16 -7.36 -8.69 -15.52
CA PHE A 16 -6.81 -8.10 -14.31
C PHE A 16 -7.86 -7.21 -13.67
N MET A 17 -8.21 -7.48 -12.42
CA MET A 17 -9.18 -6.69 -11.67
C MET A 17 -8.46 -5.79 -10.68
N VAL A 18 -8.85 -4.52 -10.71
CA VAL A 18 -8.43 -3.50 -9.75
C VAL A 18 -9.63 -3.10 -8.92
N ALA A 19 -9.49 -3.21 -7.60
CA ALA A 19 -10.49 -2.81 -6.61
C ALA A 19 -10.00 -1.57 -5.84
N LEU A 20 -10.86 -0.58 -5.73
CA LEU A 20 -10.67 0.67 -5.01
C LEU A 20 -11.69 0.77 -3.88
N SER A 21 -11.23 1.06 -2.68
CA SER A 21 -12.07 1.30 -1.50
C SER A 21 -11.76 2.67 -0.93
N VAL A 22 -12.74 3.57 -0.94
CA VAL A 22 -12.60 4.96 -0.45
C VAL A 22 -13.07 5.06 0.99
N HIS A 23 -12.33 5.79 1.80
CA HIS A 23 -12.57 5.91 3.23
C HIS A 23 -12.36 7.35 3.73
N ASP A 24 -13.27 7.85 4.55
CA ASP A 24 -13.24 9.22 5.08
C ASP A 24 -12.44 9.38 6.38
N GLY A 25 -11.84 8.30 6.88
CA GLY A 25 -11.19 8.21 8.20
C GLY A 25 -11.96 7.39 9.23
N VAL A 26 -13.29 7.25 9.10
CA VAL A 26 -14.15 6.48 10.03
C VAL A 26 -14.92 5.38 9.33
N TYR A 27 -15.47 5.65 8.14
CA TYR A 27 -16.24 4.71 7.35
C TYR A 27 -15.69 4.57 5.93
N THR A 28 -15.89 3.38 5.38
CA THR A 28 -15.76 3.14 3.94
C THR A 28 -16.96 3.78 3.25
N THR A 29 -16.70 4.80 2.44
CA THR A 29 -17.75 5.63 1.83
C THR A 29 -18.12 5.14 0.44
N ASP A 30 -17.17 4.58 -0.30
CA ASP A 30 -17.42 4.10 -1.66
C ASP A 30 -16.48 2.94 -2.05
N TYR A 31 -16.90 2.20 -3.06
CA TYR A 31 -16.18 1.06 -3.63
C TYR A 31 -16.33 1.01 -5.15
N SER A 32 -15.22 0.79 -5.84
CA SER A 32 -15.19 0.60 -7.29
C SER A 32 -14.30 -0.58 -7.67
N ALA A 33 -14.80 -1.46 -8.53
CA ALA A 33 -14.01 -2.53 -9.14
C ALA A 33 -14.03 -2.38 -10.66
N VAL A 34 -12.85 -2.42 -11.28
CA VAL A 34 -12.71 -2.34 -12.73
C VAL A 34 -11.84 -3.49 -13.20
N THR A 35 -12.27 -4.14 -14.26
CA THR A 35 -11.54 -5.23 -14.91
C THR A 35 -10.99 -4.76 -16.23
N ILE A 36 -9.74 -5.10 -16.51
CA ILE A 36 -9.08 -4.87 -17.80
C ILE A 36 -8.63 -6.20 -18.41
N PRO A 37 -8.56 -6.30 -19.75
CA PRO A 37 -7.92 -7.44 -20.40
C PRO A 37 -6.46 -7.57 -19.95
N TYR A 38 -6.02 -8.80 -19.69
CA TYR A 38 -4.66 -9.12 -19.27
C TYR A 38 -4.07 -10.16 -20.21
N VAL A 39 -3.02 -9.77 -20.93
CA VAL A 39 -2.34 -10.64 -21.90
C VAL A 39 -0.97 -11.05 -21.34
N VAL A 40 -0.79 -12.35 -21.15
CA VAL A 40 0.47 -12.93 -20.65
C VAL A 40 1.57 -12.70 -21.69
N GLY A 41 2.46 -11.73 -21.44
CA GLY A 41 3.58 -11.37 -22.32
C GLY A 41 3.72 -9.86 -22.55
N GLU A 42 2.65 -9.10 -22.34
CA GLU A 42 2.59 -7.64 -22.52
C GLU A 42 2.52 -6.90 -21.18
N ILE A 43 3.50 -7.15 -20.32
CA ILE A 43 3.51 -6.65 -18.92
C ILE A 43 3.68 -5.11 -18.90
N ASP A 44 4.51 -4.56 -19.78
CA ASP A 44 4.82 -3.12 -19.80
C ASP A 44 3.66 -2.24 -20.30
N THR A 45 2.82 -2.75 -21.20
CA THR A 45 1.62 -2.03 -21.68
C THR A 45 0.52 -2.15 -20.63
N THR A 46 0.29 -3.37 -20.14
CA THR A 46 -0.71 -3.66 -19.10
C THR A 46 -0.45 -2.84 -17.83
N SER A 47 0.80 -2.76 -17.36
CA SER A 47 1.16 -1.97 -16.18
C SER A 47 0.82 -0.48 -16.34
N LYS A 48 1.13 0.11 -17.50
CA LYS A 48 0.78 1.50 -17.82
C LYS A 48 -0.73 1.72 -17.92
N ASP A 49 -1.45 0.75 -18.47
CA ASP A 49 -2.91 0.83 -18.57
C ASP A 49 -3.56 0.76 -17.18
N ILE A 50 -3.06 -0.11 -16.29
CA ILE A 50 -3.45 -0.16 -14.87
C ILE A 50 -3.17 1.18 -14.19
N GLU A 51 -1.96 1.71 -14.33
CA GLU A 51 -1.57 2.99 -13.73
C GLU A 51 -2.49 4.12 -14.19
N LYS A 52 -2.70 4.24 -15.50
CA LYS A 52 -3.56 5.26 -16.09
C LYS A 52 -5.01 5.11 -15.63
N LEU A 53 -5.51 3.87 -15.53
CA LEU A 53 -6.85 3.59 -15.05
C LEU A 53 -7.01 4.06 -13.60
N VAL A 54 -6.11 3.65 -12.70
CA VAL A 54 -6.16 4.03 -11.28
C VAL A 54 -6.10 5.54 -11.11
N LEU A 55 -5.15 6.21 -11.77
CA LEU A 55 -5.02 7.67 -11.70
C LEU A 55 -6.28 8.39 -12.20
N LYS A 56 -6.84 7.90 -13.31
CA LYS A 56 -8.05 8.46 -13.90
C LYS A 56 -9.24 8.32 -12.94
N THR A 57 -9.49 7.11 -12.42
CA THR A 57 -10.61 6.87 -11.50
C THR A 57 -10.48 7.73 -10.24
N LEU A 58 -9.27 7.85 -9.66
CA LEU A 58 -9.07 8.68 -8.48
C LEU A 58 -9.27 10.16 -8.77
N ARG A 59 -8.83 10.65 -9.93
CA ARG A 59 -9.02 12.05 -10.32
C ARG A 59 -10.50 12.37 -10.57
N GLU A 60 -11.20 11.51 -11.31
CA GLU A 60 -12.63 11.67 -11.55
C GLU A 60 -13.42 11.70 -10.24
N PHE A 61 -13.10 10.79 -9.31
CA PHE A 61 -13.72 10.78 -7.99
C PHE A 61 -13.40 12.06 -7.19
N SER A 62 -12.14 12.52 -7.25
CA SER A 62 -11.66 13.74 -6.59
C SER A 62 -12.44 14.97 -7.05
N ASP A 63 -12.65 15.08 -8.36
CA ASP A 63 -13.32 16.20 -9.02
C ASP A 63 -14.84 16.17 -8.75
N GLU A 64 -15.47 14.99 -8.84
CA GLU A 64 -16.91 14.82 -8.60
C GLU A 64 -17.30 15.12 -7.15
N HIS A 65 -16.49 14.66 -6.19
CA HIS A 65 -16.79 14.78 -4.76
C HIS A 65 -16.09 15.99 -4.09
N LEU A 66 -15.40 16.83 -4.86
CA LEU A 66 -14.65 18.01 -4.39
C LEU A 66 -13.75 17.69 -3.19
N CYS A 67 -12.97 16.63 -3.32
CA CYS A 67 -12.25 16.04 -2.20
C CYS A 67 -10.78 15.76 -2.56
N LYS A 68 -9.92 15.64 -1.54
CA LYS A 68 -8.51 15.25 -1.73
C LYS A 68 -8.18 13.96 -0.99
N PHE A 69 -7.52 13.05 -1.70
CA PHE A 69 -6.90 11.88 -1.11
C PHE A 69 -5.55 12.28 -0.49
N LEU A 70 -5.36 11.95 0.79
CA LEU A 70 -4.12 12.24 1.51
C LEU A 70 -3.17 11.05 1.49
N GLY A 71 -3.71 9.83 1.49
CA GLY A 71 -2.93 8.61 1.41
C GLY A 71 -3.64 7.50 0.66
N ALA A 72 -2.86 6.64 0.04
CA ALA A 72 -3.31 5.43 -0.64
C ALA A 72 -2.65 4.20 -0.03
N GLY A 73 -3.43 3.20 0.37
CA GLY A 73 -2.92 1.87 0.70
C GLY A 73 -2.87 1.03 -0.57
N VAL A 74 -1.68 0.56 -0.97
CA VAL A 74 -1.50 -0.25 -2.19
C VAL A 74 -1.14 -1.68 -1.79
N THR A 75 -1.81 -2.68 -2.36
CA THR A 75 -1.42 -4.08 -2.10
C THR A 75 -0.11 -4.43 -2.80
N LEU A 76 0.68 -5.28 -2.15
CA LEU A 76 1.93 -5.79 -2.73
C LEU A 76 1.70 -6.61 -4.01
N SER A 77 0.53 -7.25 -4.14
CA SER A 77 0.14 -7.93 -5.38
C SER A 77 0.05 -6.96 -6.55
N LEU A 78 -0.60 -5.81 -6.35
CA LEU A 78 -0.74 -4.79 -7.38
C LEU A 78 0.60 -4.15 -7.72
N LEU A 79 1.41 -3.81 -6.72
CA LEU A 79 2.73 -3.20 -6.94
C LEU A 79 3.68 -4.09 -7.76
N ARG A 80 3.53 -5.42 -7.69
CA ARG A 80 4.34 -6.35 -8.49
C ARG A 80 4.02 -6.24 -9.99
N GLU A 81 2.77 -5.94 -10.33
CA GLU A 81 2.32 -5.80 -11.70
C GLU A 81 2.57 -4.38 -12.22
N CYS A 82 2.38 -3.35 -11.38
CA CYS A 82 2.64 -1.96 -11.71
C CYS A 82 3.63 -1.30 -10.71
N PRO A 83 4.94 -1.46 -10.92
CA PRO A 83 5.96 -0.96 -9.99
C PRO A 83 6.03 0.57 -9.91
N ASN A 84 5.59 1.29 -10.94
CA ASN A 84 5.64 2.76 -10.97
C ASN A 84 4.37 3.43 -10.45
N LEU A 85 3.34 2.66 -10.08
CA LEU A 85 2.07 3.19 -9.60
C LEU A 85 2.24 4.12 -8.40
N CYS A 86 3.07 3.75 -7.41
CA CYS A 86 3.26 4.57 -6.21
C CYS A 86 3.94 5.91 -6.54
N THR A 87 4.97 5.87 -7.39
CA THR A 87 5.64 7.06 -7.90
C THR A 87 4.67 8.01 -8.60
N ARG A 88 3.77 7.47 -9.43
CA ARG A 88 2.77 8.21 -10.19
C ARG A 88 1.68 8.81 -9.30
N LEU A 89 1.20 8.07 -8.30
CA LEU A 89 0.24 8.56 -7.30
C LEU A 89 0.78 9.79 -6.55
N TRP A 90 2.06 9.77 -6.19
CA TRP A 90 2.70 10.90 -5.52
C TRP A 90 2.90 12.08 -6.48
N LEU A 91 3.50 11.86 -7.64
CA LEU A 91 3.85 12.94 -8.57
C LEU A 91 2.64 13.62 -9.20
N ASP A 92 1.61 12.86 -9.59
CA ASP A 92 0.51 13.37 -10.41
C ASP A 92 -0.73 13.75 -9.59
N LEU A 93 -0.90 13.18 -8.38
CA LEU A 93 -2.07 13.41 -7.52
C LEU A 93 -1.73 13.90 -6.11
N ASP A 94 -0.44 14.00 -5.74
CA ASP A 94 -0.01 14.41 -4.39
C ASP A 94 -0.61 13.51 -3.29
N ILE A 95 -0.67 12.21 -3.56
CA ILE A 95 -1.17 11.18 -2.63
C ILE A 95 0.01 10.40 -2.08
N VAL A 96 0.08 10.21 -0.75
CA VAL A 96 1.15 9.40 -0.12
C VAL A 96 0.83 7.91 -0.24
N PRO A 97 1.57 7.12 -1.04
CA PRO A 97 1.32 5.70 -1.22
C PRO A 97 2.02 4.87 -0.14
N ILE A 98 1.30 3.92 0.46
CA ILE A 98 1.79 3.02 1.50
C ILE A 98 1.52 1.58 1.08
N VAL A 99 2.57 0.78 1.01
CA VAL A 99 2.50 -0.59 0.50
C VAL A 99 2.24 -1.58 1.62
N PHE A 100 1.25 -2.46 1.42
CA PHE A 100 0.88 -3.49 2.36
C PHE A 100 0.90 -4.89 1.74
N ASN A 101 1.52 -5.84 2.44
CA ASN A 101 1.36 -7.26 2.14
C ASN A 101 0.06 -7.76 2.78
N ILE A 102 -1.02 -7.78 2.00
CA ILE A 102 -2.33 -8.28 2.43
C ILE A 102 -2.47 -9.71 1.90
N LYS A 103 -2.66 -10.66 2.82
CA LYS A 103 -2.79 -12.07 2.45
C LYS A 103 -4.13 -12.29 1.73
N PRO A 104 -4.14 -13.00 0.58
CA PRO A 104 -5.35 -13.27 -0.19
C PRO A 104 -6.26 -14.31 0.47
N TYR A 105 -5.91 -14.83 1.65
CA TYR A 105 -6.72 -15.80 2.39
C TYR A 105 -6.85 -15.39 3.85
N HIS A 106 -8.00 -15.71 4.44
CA HIS A 106 -8.24 -15.57 5.85
C HIS A 106 -7.27 -16.45 6.64
N SER A 107 -6.44 -15.79 7.45
CA SER A 107 -5.66 -16.47 8.47
C SER A 107 -6.41 -16.32 9.77
N ASP A 108 -7.06 -17.40 10.22
CA ASP A 108 -7.61 -17.42 11.56
C ASP A 108 -6.46 -17.15 12.53
N SER A 109 -6.68 -16.21 13.46
CA SER A 109 -5.79 -16.07 14.59
C SER A 109 -5.88 -17.38 15.34
N ALA A 110 -4.79 -18.15 15.37
CA ALA A 110 -4.67 -19.32 16.23
C ALA A 110 -4.53 -18.85 17.69
N THR A 111 -5.52 -18.11 18.18
CA THR A 111 -5.79 -18.01 19.61
C THR A 111 -5.99 -19.44 20.05
N ARG A 112 -5.17 -19.92 20.99
CA ARG A 112 -5.34 -21.27 21.54
C ARG A 112 -6.83 -21.47 21.84
N PRO A 113 -7.43 -22.62 21.53
CA PRO A 113 -8.87 -22.86 21.71
C PRO A 113 -9.40 -22.54 23.13
N ASN A 114 -8.51 -22.45 24.13
CA ASN A 114 -8.83 -22.13 25.52
C ASN A 114 -8.40 -20.74 26.02
N ILE A 115 -7.88 -19.85 25.17
CA ILE A 115 -7.70 -18.44 25.58
C ILE A 115 -9.04 -17.74 25.38
N LYS A 116 -9.86 -17.75 26.43
CA LYS A 116 -10.95 -16.78 26.58
C LYS A 116 -10.28 -15.42 26.62
N HIS A 117 -10.28 -14.70 25.50
CA HIS A 117 -10.00 -13.27 25.55
C HIS A 117 -10.95 -12.70 26.59
N ARG A 118 -10.40 -12.03 27.61
CA ARG A 118 -11.21 -11.22 28.53
C ARG A 118 -11.80 -10.10 27.67
N ILE A 119 -12.95 -10.37 27.08
CA ILE A 119 -13.79 -9.35 26.47
C ILE A 119 -14.06 -8.38 27.62
N SER A 120 -13.63 -7.13 27.46
CA SER A 120 -13.94 -6.07 28.41
C SER A 120 -15.45 -6.10 28.64
N THR A 121 -15.88 -6.43 29.86
CA THR A 121 -17.29 -6.49 30.26
C THR A 121 -17.89 -5.09 30.43
N THR A 122 -17.52 -4.18 29.55
CA THR A 122 -18.00 -2.80 29.50
C THR A 122 -18.51 -2.50 28.09
N GLY A 123 -19.74 -2.97 27.85
CA GLY A 123 -20.72 -2.26 27.00
C GLY A 123 -20.75 -2.55 25.50
N SER A 124 -21.30 -3.70 25.09
CA SER A 124 -22.30 -3.77 24.01
C SER A 124 -23.12 -5.07 24.14
N TYR A 125 -24.43 -4.93 24.33
CA TYR A 125 -25.36 -6.01 24.69
C TYR A 125 -25.86 -6.82 23.47
N VAL A 126 -25.05 -6.98 22.42
CA VAL A 126 -25.43 -7.79 21.27
C VAL A 126 -24.21 -8.58 20.77
N PRO A 127 -24.20 -9.93 20.85
CA PRO A 127 -23.20 -10.73 20.18
C PRO A 127 -23.43 -10.61 18.66
N SER A 128 -22.70 -9.71 18.01
CA SER A 128 -22.63 -9.66 16.55
C SER A 128 -21.82 -10.86 16.05
N GLY A 129 -22.40 -11.70 15.19
CA GLY A 129 -21.69 -12.79 14.51
C GLY A 129 -22.27 -14.20 14.65
N ALA A 130 -23.48 -14.39 15.17
CA ALA A 130 -24.14 -15.72 15.17
C ALA A 130 -24.76 -16.07 13.79
N ASP A 131 -25.16 -15.05 13.02
CA ASP A 131 -25.91 -15.21 11.76
C ASP A 131 -25.19 -14.55 10.58
N THR A 132 -23.90 -14.78 10.38
CA THR A 132 -23.30 -14.50 9.07
C THR A 132 -23.65 -15.66 8.13
N PRO A 133 -24.53 -15.46 7.13
CA PRO A 133 -24.75 -16.47 6.11
C PRO A 133 -23.41 -16.72 5.42
N THR A 134 -22.88 -17.95 5.53
CA THR A 134 -21.72 -18.37 4.75
C THR A 134 -22.10 -18.23 3.29
N ALA A 135 -21.46 -17.32 2.58
CA ALA A 135 -21.68 -17.04 1.16
C ALA A 135 -21.83 -18.35 0.37
N TYR A 136 -22.86 -18.42 -0.47
CA TYR A 136 -23.10 -19.57 -1.35
C TYR A 136 -21.97 -19.60 -2.40
N ILE A 137 -21.01 -20.51 -2.24
CA ILE A 137 -19.90 -20.67 -3.18
C ILE A 137 -20.39 -21.56 -4.34
N GLU A 138 -20.50 -20.99 -5.53
CA GLU A 138 -20.80 -21.71 -6.76
C GLU A 138 -19.63 -22.65 -7.12
N SER A 139 -19.96 -23.91 -7.41
CA SER A 139 -19.02 -25.03 -7.55
C SER A 139 -18.05 -24.94 -8.73
N ALA A 140 -18.19 -23.95 -9.61
CA ALA A 140 -17.37 -23.78 -10.80
C ALA A 140 -15.92 -23.33 -10.50
N HIS A 141 -15.66 -22.67 -9.38
CA HIS A 141 -14.30 -22.23 -9.00
C HIS A 141 -13.42 -23.35 -8.40
N LYS A 142 -13.92 -24.60 -8.32
CA LYS A 142 -13.19 -25.73 -7.71
C LYS A 142 -12.13 -26.35 -8.62
N SER A 143 -12.21 -26.16 -9.93
CA SER A 143 -11.33 -26.83 -10.92
C SER A 143 -9.96 -26.17 -11.08
N ALA A 144 -9.84 -24.85 -10.88
CA ALA A 144 -8.56 -24.15 -11.10
C ALA A 144 -7.59 -24.25 -9.90
N ALA A 145 -8.10 -24.39 -8.67
CA ALA A 145 -7.28 -24.35 -7.45
C ALA A 145 -6.54 -25.68 -7.15
N SER A 146 -6.88 -26.78 -7.83
CA SER A 146 -6.33 -28.11 -7.53
C SER A 146 -4.93 -28.36 -8.11
N LEU A 147 -4.38 -27.48 -8.96
CA LEU A 147 -3.20 -27.78 -9.76
C LEU A 147 -1.87 -27.17 -9.26
N LEU A 148 -1.86 -26.34 -8.21
CA LEU A 148 -0.66 -25.57 -7.85
C LEU A 148 0.07 -25.96 -6.55
N VAL A 149 -0.36 -26.99 -5.81
CA VAL A 149 0.37 -27.41 -4.59
C VAL A 149 0.40 -28.93 -4.42
N PRO A 150 1.59 -29.58 -4.41
CA PRO A 150 1.74 -30.93 -3.87
C PRO A 150 1.68 -30.87 -2.35
N THR A 151 0.59 -31.34 -1.75
CA THR A 151 0.45 -31.49 -0.29
C THR A 151 1.10 -32.78 0.18
N PRO A 152 2.16 -32.77 1.03
CA PRO A 152 2.41 -33.89 1.91
C PRO A 152 1.57 -33.70 3.18
N ASN A 153 0.84 -34.76 3.55
CA ASN A 153 0.24 -35.01 4.86
C ASN A 153 -1.02 -34.20 5.23
N ASN A 154 -2.17 -34.75 4.83
CA ASN A 154 -3.31 -35.08 5.70
C ASN A 154 -3.63 -34.09 6.86
N VAL A 155 -4.02 -32.86 6.52
CA VAL A 155 -4.77 -31.98 7.43
C VAL A 155 -6.22 -31.94 6.97
N ALA A 156 -7.04 -32.82 7.54
CA ALA A 156 -8.49 -32.68 7.46
C ALA A 156 -8.89 -31.42 8.25
N GLY A 157 -9.19 -30.32 7.57
CA GLY A 157 -9.70 -29.12 8.24
C GLY A 157 -9.67 -27.86 7.39
N ARG A 158 -10.80 -27.59 6.71
CA ARG A 158 -11.23 -26.32 6.09
C ARG A 158 -10.23 -25.67 5.10
N LEU A 159 -10.60 -25.66 3.82
CA LEU A 159 -9.89 -24.86 2.82
C LEU A 159 -9.81 -23.40 3.28
N PRO A 160 -8.67 -22.71 3.06
CA PRO A 160 -8.52 -21.32 3.47
C PRO A 160 -9.58 -20.45 2.78
N ILE A 161 -10.36 -19.70 3.55
CA ILE A 161 -11.40 -18.81 3.02
C ILE A 161 -10.69 -17.70 2.24
N LEU A 162 -10.92 -17.62 0.93
CA LEU A 162 -10.34 -16.60 0.08
C LEU A 162 -10.81 -15.21 0.52
N ARG A 163 -9.91 -14.24 0.56
CA ARG A 163 -10.24 -12.82 0.71
C ARG A 163 -10.50 -12.22 -0.65
N THR A 164 -11.69 -11.67 -0.81
CA THR A 164 -12.09 -10.97 -2.02
C THR A 164 -11.30 -9.67 -2.17
N LEU A 165 -11.21 -9.12 -3.39
CA LEU A 165 -10.36 -7.94 -3.64
C LEU A 165 -10.88 -6.67 -2.96
N ASP A 166 -12.19 -6.56 -2.75
CA ASP A 166 -12.84 -5.51 -1.95
C ASP A 166 -12.36 -5.54 -0.50
N GLU A 167 -12.34 -6.71 0.15
CA GLU A 167 -11.81 -6.86 1.51
C GLU A 167 -10.32 -6.50 1.60
N GLN A 168 -9.56 -6.84 0.56
CA GLN A 168 -8.14 -6.49 0.49
C GLN A 168 -7.95 -4.98 0.32
N ALA A 169 -8.73 -4.35 -0.57
CA ALA A 169 -8.71 -2.91 -0.80
C ALA A 169 -9.13 -2.16 0.48
N ASP A 170 -10.24 -2.53 1.10
CA ASP A 170 -10.70 -1.94 2.36
C ASP A 170 -9.67 -2.10 3.48
N SER A 171 -9.06 -3.28 3.59
CA SER A 171 -7.98 -3.51 4.55
C SER A 171 -6.77 -2.61 4.28
N ALA A 172 -6.44 -2.34 3.00
CA ALA A 172 -5.37 -1.42 2.63
C ALA A 172 -5.73 0.04 3.00
N ALA A 173 -6.96 0.47 2.74
CA ALA A 173 -7.45 1.81 3.10
C ALA A 173 -7.36 2.04 4.61
N ARG A 174 -7.89 1.12 5.42
CA ARG A 174 -7.86 1.25 6.88
C ARG A 174 -6.45 1.20 7.45
N LYS A 175 -5.57 0.38 6.88
CA LYS A 175 -4.16 0.36 7.28
C LYS A 175 -3.43 1.64 6.90
N SER A 176 -3.76 2.26 5.77
CA SER A 176 -3.13 3.52 5.34
C SER A 176 -3.50 4.67 6.28
N ILE A 177 -4.74 4.75 6.75
CA ILE A 177 -5.21 5.75 7.73
C ILE A 177 -4.36 5.74 9.02
N LEU A 178 -3.92 4.56 9.48
CA LEU A 178 -3.09 4.44 10.69
C LEU A 178 -1.74 5.18 10.60
N TYR A 179 -1.30 5.52 9.40
CA TYR A 179 -0.08 6.30 9.17
C TYR A 179 -0.31 7.80 9.30
N PHE A 180 -1.53 8.26 9.59
CA PHE A 180 -1.86 9.68 9.72
C PHE A 180 -2.35 10.03 11.13
N GLY A 181 -1.93 11.21 11.60
CA GLY A 181 -2.25 11.78 12.90
C GLY A 181 -3.63 12.45 12.93
N PRO A 182 -4.05 13.00 14.08
CA PRO A 182 -5.34 13.68 14.22
C PRO A 182 -5.49 14.91 13.30
N ASN A 183 -4.38 15.56 12.93
CA ASN A 183 -4.36 16.66 11.97
C ASN A 183 -4.18 16.18 10.51
N ASN A 184 -4.35 14.88 10.26
CA ASN A 184 -4.09 14.22 8.98
C ASN A 184 -2.65 14.35 8.44
N ASN A 185 -1.70 14.67 9.32
CA ASN A 185 -0.27 14.66 8.99
C ASN A 185 0.30 13.25 9.12
N PRO A 186 1.25 12.84 8.27
CA PRO A 186 1.95 11.57 8.43
C PRO A 186 2.54 11.42 9.85
N ARG A 187 2.31 10.27 10.47
CA ARG A 187 2.81 9.96 11.82
C ARG A 187 4.29 9.65 11.76
N LEU A 188 5.00 10.18 12.75
CA LEU A 188 6.36 9.76 13.06
C LEU A 188 6.40 8.26 13.39
N SER A 189 7.16 7.50 12.62
CA SER A 189 7.45 6.10 12.93
C SER A 189 8.80 5.98 13.65
N ILE A 190 8.74 5.64 14.94
CA ILE A 190 9.92 5.42 15.79
C ILE A 190 10.24 3.92 15.79
N GLY A 191 11.44 3.58 15.31
CA GLY A 191 11.97 2.22 15.30
C GLY A 191 12.73 1.86 16.59
N PRO A 192 13.38 0.69 16.62
CA PRO A 192 14.18 0.27 17.77
C PRO A 192 15.26 1.30 18.13
N ARG A 193 15.54 1.47 19.43
CA ARG A 193 16.50 2.46 19.97
C ARG A 193 16.15 3.91 19.63
N ASN A 194 14.86 4.26 19.65
CA ASN A 194 14.36 5.61 19.38
C ASN A 194 14.80 6.20 18.03
N GLN A 195 15.12 5.35 17.06
CA GLN A 195 15.53 5.81 15.74
C GLN A 195 14.31 6.24 14.93
N VAL A 196 14.35 7.45 14.39
CA VAL A 196 13.32 7.91 13.46
C VAL A 196 13.46 7.14 12.15
N THR A 197 12.41 6.43 11.76
CA THR A 197 12.43 5.65 10.52
C THR A 197 12.03 6.53 9.34
N VAL A 198 12.88 6.57 8.32
CA VAL A 198 12.62 7.21 7.02
C VAL A 198 11.52 6.44 6.31
N ASP A 199 10.55 7.14 5.71
CA ASP A 199 9.43 6.55 4.95
C ASP A 199 8.67 5.44 5.69
N ALA A 200 8.52 5.58 7.00
CA ALA A 200 7.93 4.58 7.88
C ALA A 200 8.52 3.17 7.71
N ALA A 201 9.86 3.11 7.79
CA ALA A 201 10.70 1.93 7.54
C ALA A 201 10.67 1.43 6.09
N GLY A 202 10.44 2.35 5.14
CA GLY A 202 10.39 2.06 3.72
C GLY A 202 9.09 1.39 3.27
N LYS A 203 7.99 1.60 4.00
CA LYS A 203 6.64 1.18 3.60
C LYS A 203 5.93 2.24 2.77
N ILE A 204 6.29 3.50 2.95
CA ILE A 204 5.88 4.60 2.08
C ILE A 204 6.79 4.55 0.85
N HIS A 205 6.21 4.49 -0.34
CA HIS A 205 6.93 4.31 -1.61
C HIS A 205 6.77 5.56 -2.50
N LEU A 206 7.52 6.62 -2.24
CA LEU A 206 7.36 7.87 -3.03
C LEU A 206 8.03 7.79 -4.40
N LEU A 207 9.13 7.05 -4.48
CA LEU A 207 9.97 6.93 -5.65
C LEU A 207 10.52 5.51 -5.74
N ASP A 208 9.94 4.71 -6.63
CA ASP A 208 10.39 3.36 -6.94
C ASP A 208 11.36 3.36 -8.14
N ASP A 209 11.17 4.25 -9.11
CA ASP A 209 12.03 4.42 -10.28
C ASP A 209 12.59 5.85 -10.38
N LEU A 210 13.93 5.95 -10.41
CA LEU A 210 14.65 7.22 -10.55
C LEU A 210 14.58 7.77 -11.97
N ASP A 211 14.49 6.92 -12.98
CA ASP A 211 14.40 7.36 -14.37
C ASP A 211 13.06 8.06 -14.62
N GLU A 212 12.00 7.58 -13.97
CA GLU A 212 10.68 8.20 -14.01
C GLU A 212 10.67 9.58 -13.34
N TYR A 213 11.34 9.72 -12.19
CA TYR A 213 11.53 11.03 -11.56
C TYR A 213 12.35 11.98 -12.43
N LYS A 214 13.42 11.48 -13.03
CA LYS A 214 14.29 12.27 -13.90
C LYS A 214 13.53 12.86 -15.09
N LYS A 215 12.51 12.18 -15.61
CA LYS A 215 11.63 12.71 -16.67
C LYS A 215 10.83 13.93 -16.23
N THR A 216 10.46 14.03 -14.95
CA THR A 216 9.72 15.19 -14.43
C THR A 216 10.61 16.44 -14.30
N LEU A 217 11.93 16.27 -14.24
CA LEU A 217 12.86 17.38 -14.14
C LEU A 217 13.00 18.07 -15.51
N LEU A 218 12.49 19.30 -15.59
CA LEU A 218 12.51 20.15 -16.79
C LEU A 218 13.91 20.35 -17.41
N PHE A 219 15.00 20.15 -16.66
CA PHE A 219 16.36 20.35 -17.14
C PHE A 219 17.31 19.21 -16.77
N TYR A 220 17.80 18.48 -17.77
CA TYR A 220 18.87 17.48 -17.64
C TYR A 220 20.14 18.04 -16.97
N ARG A 221 20.41 19.33 -17.20
CA ARG A 221 21.56 20.04 -16.61
C ARG A 221 21.46 20.11 -15.08
N THR A 222 20.27 20.32 -14.54
CA THR A 222 20.04 20.38 -13.09
C THR A 222 20.30 19.03 -12.44
N TRP A 223 19.79 17.95 -13.04
CA TRP A 223 20.06 16.59 -12.57
C TRP A 223 21.55 16.29 -12.53
N ASN A 224 22.27 16.58 -13.62
CA ASN A 224 23.71 16.34 -13.69
C ASN A 224 24.50 17.17 -12.68
N ALA A 225 24.10 18.41 -12.43
CA ALA A 225 24.72 19.25 -11.42
C ALA A 225 24.52 18.67 -10.00
N VAL A 226 23.31 18.22 -9.68
CA VAL A 226 23.01 17.57 -8.39
C VAL A 226 23.78 16.26 -8.23
N VAL A 227 23.83 15.43 -9.26
CA VAL A 227 24.59 14.17 -9.25
C VAL A 227 26.08 14.45 -9.05
N LYS A 228 26.65 15.43 -9.77
CA LYS A 228 28.05 15.82 -9.60
C LYS A 228 28.35 16.28 -8.17
N LEU A 229 27.49 17.13 -7.60
CA LEU A 229 27.64 17.56 -6.21
C LEU A 229 27.54 16.39 -5.23
N ALA A 230 26.59 15.47 -5.45
CA ALA A 230 26.43 14.28 -4.62
C ALA A 230 27.65 13.34 -4.70
N ASP A 231 28.23 13.20 -5.90
CA ASP A 231 29.43 12.40 -6.13
C ASP A 231 30.65 13.02 -5.43
N GLU A 232 30.84 14.34 -5.52
CA GLU A 232 31.91 15.05 -4.80
C GLU A 232 31.79 14.88 -3.27
N LEU A 233 30.58 14.95 -2.72
CA LEU A 233 30.33 14.71 -1.29
C LEU A 233 30.66 13.26 -0.89
N ARG A 234 30.35 12.30 -1.76
CA ARG A 234 30.63 10.87 -1.55
C ARG A 234 32.13 10.57 -1.63
N GLU A 235 32.84 11.14 -2.59
CA GLU A 235 34.30 11.00 -2.72
C GLU A 235 35.02 11.57 -1.48
N LYS A 236 34.55 12.71 -0.98
CA LYS A 236 35.06 13.35 0.24
C LYS A 236 34.61 12.66 1.54
N GLN A 237 33.79 11.60 1.46
CA GLN A 237 33.24 10.86 2.62
C GLN A 237 32.54 11.78 3.65
N ILE A 238 31.89 12.85 3.16
CA ILE A 238 31.22 13.82 4.02
C ILE A 238 29.96 13.18 4.60
N LYS A 239 29.82 13.25 5.93
CA LYS A 239 28.64 12.81 6.66
C LYS A 239 27.74 14.00 6.94
N ILE A 240 26.46 13.91 6.53
CA ILE A 240 25.47 14.96 6.76
C ILE A 240 24.52 14.50 7.87
N GLY A 241 24.38 15.32 8.91
CA GLY A 241 23.39 15.14 9.96
C GLY A 241 22.35 16.25 9.88
N PHE A 242 21.07 15.89 9.96
CA PHE A 242 19.98 16.86 10.04
C PHE A 242 19.50 16.92 11.48
N PHE A 243 19.53 18.12 12.07
CA PHE A 243 19.03 18.38 13.42
C PHE A 243 17.81 19.28 13.30
N SER A 244 16.71 18.87 13.92
CA SER A 244 15.49 19.68 13.98
C SER A 244 14.97 19.74 15.41
N SER A 245 14.27 20.81 15.73
CA SER A 245 13.71 21.08 17.06
C SER A 245 12.40 20.34 17.33
N THR A 246 11.74 19.81 16.29
CA THR A 246 10.50 19.06 16.41
C THR A 246 10.53 17.82 15.52
N PRO A 247 10.22 16.63 16.06
CA PRO A 247 10.17 15.41 15.27
C PRO A 247 8.87 15.29 14.45
N GLN A 248 7.91 16.22 14.59
CA GLN A 248 6.55 16.13 14.02
C GLN A 248 6.01 17.47 13.46
N GLY A 249 6.88 18.38 13.00
CA GLY A 249 6.47 19.67 12.42
C GLY A 249 6.19 19.59 10.91
N ASP A 250 5.19 20.33 10.42
CA ASP A 250 4.74 20.32 9.02
C ASP A 250 5.84 20.65 7.99
N ALA A 251 6.86 21.43 8.38
CA ALA A 251 8.02 21.74 7.53
C ALA A 251 9.21 20.75 7.69
N THR A 252 9.24 19.96 8.78
CA THR A 252 10.31 18.98 9.04
C THR A 252 9.99 17.58 8.49
N CYS A 253 8.73 17.30 8.15
CA CYS A 253 8.30 16.03 7.59
C CYS A 253 8.91 15.73 6.20
N THR A 254 9.24 16.77 5.42
CA THR A 254 9.95 16.66 4.13
C THR A 254 11.37 16.10 4.26
N HIS A 255 12.06 16.35 5.38
CA HIS A 255 13.39 15.78 5.62
C HIS A 255 13.33 14.26 5.84
N GLN A 256 12.22 13.75 6.36
CA GLN A 256 12.05 12.33 6.64
C GLN A 256 11.74 11.50 5.39
N ILE A 257 11.44 12.17 4.27
CA ILE A 257 11.17 11.61 2.96
C ILE A 257 12.44 11.55 2.09
N PHE A 258 13.31 12.56 2.19
CA PHE A 258 14.38 12.77 1.20
C PHE A 258 15.67 11.93 1.41
N VAL A 259 15.74 11.08 2.44
CA VAL A 259 16.99 10.40 2.84
C VAL A 259 17.30 9.15 1.99
N ARG A 260 16.44 8.77 1.03
CA ARG A 260 16.56 7.51 0.28
C ARG A 260 17.14 7.49 -1.16
N PRO A 261 17.73 8.53 -1.77
CA PRO A 261 18.33 8.35 -3.10
C PRO A 261 19.68 7.60 -3.12
N GLY A 262 20.34 7.37 -1.96
CA GLY A 262 21.75 6.99 -1.93
C GLY A 262 22.13 5.88 -0.94
N ARG A 263 21.77 4.63 -1.25
CA ARG A 263 22.23 3.38 -0.61
C ARG A 263 21.86 3.14 0.87
N ARG A 264 21.46 1.88 1.12
CA ARG A 264 21.35 1.17 2.40
C ARG A 264 22.51 1.48 3.38
N ARG A 265 22.43 2.51 4.21
CA ARG A 265 23.08 2.53 5.53
C ARG A 265 22.18 3.25 6.54
N ARG A 266 21.95 2.54 7.64
CA ARG A 266 21.13 2.91 8.78
C ARG A 266 21.58 4.26 9.32
N MET A 267 20.64 5.19 9.47
CA MET A 267 20.84 6.36 10.30
C MET A 267 20.69 5.91 11.76
N VAL A 268 21.79 5.90 12.49
CA VAL A 268 21.78 5.75 13.94
C VAL A 268 21.61 7.15 14.50
N CYS A 269 20.41 7.48 15.00
CA CYS A 269 20.26 8.58 15.93
C CYS A 269 20.94 8.16 17.24
N SER A 270 21.93 8.95 17.66
CA SER A 270 22.47 8.95 19.03
C SER A 270 21.66 9.92 19.87
#